data_AF-A0A0S4L3W4-F1
#
_entry.id   AF-A0A0S4L3W4-F1
#
_cell.length_a   1.000
_cell.length_b   1.000
_cell.length_c   1.000
_cell.angle_alpha   90.00
_cell.angle_beta   90.00
_cell.angle_gamma   90.00
#
_symmetry.space_group_name_H-M   'P 1'
#
loop_
_entity.id
_entity.type
_entity.pdbx_description
1 polymer ?
#
loop_
_entity_poly.entity_id
_entity_poly.type
_entity_poly.pdbx_seq_one_letter_code
_entity_poly.pdbx_strand_id
1 'polypeptide(L)'
;MIKEQGKLIEGYCSSMRRMNRCPRILVIAHAFVALSVTYASPWAFAQRPSFDIQNSEARTQRTEIEDLKARVKQLEQSVEDMRRKEPQPDEPLASGTQTEVPAIDRERELVTEDAYADARLDNAPFDPALRGFFRFPGSHTLMRIGGYIRTDAIYDSSELGNINQFRTETIPTPNLDASNYNMAARASRISLETRTDTRWDVLRTYIEFDFVGPGNTTNFRLRHFYGQLKNLLVGQTWSTFHDSDVIPETVDFNGPNSWIFQFSPQVRYTHRLATRHAISVAAEQPSSGIPSTNPVTAQSVSSNSPFPDFVLRYRYETDDYHFNTAGLFRSVGGVTSLGQSDHVFGYGIMASGLVRLWGRDNTHYSP
;
A
#
# COMPACT_ATOMS: atom_id res chain seq x y z
N MET A 1 -19.42 67.58 -16.67
CA MET A 1 -20.09 67.16 -15.42
C MET A 1 -19.14 66.20 -14.71
N ILE A 2 -18.67 66.55 -13.51
CA ILE A 2 -19.29 66.19 -12.21
C ILE A 2 -19.13 64.67 -12.00
N LYS A 3 -18.08 64.21 -11.29
CA LYS A 3 -17.96 64.15 -9.80
C LYS A 3 -19.22 63.56 -9.14
N GLU A 4 -19.17 62.31 -8.69
CA GLU A 4 -19.34 61.98 -7.26
C GLU A 4 -19.04 60.50 -6.99
N GLN A 5 -18.48 60.22 -5.81
CA GLN A 5 -18.30 58.89 -5.24
C GLN A 5 -19.18 58.85 -3.98
N GLY A 6 -20.35 58.20 -4.08
CA GLY A 6 -21.39 58.24 -3.06
C GLY A 6 -21.33 57.05 -2.10
N LYS A 7 -20.81 57.29 -0.90
CA LYS A 7 -21.03 56.55 0.38
C LYS A 7 -21.40 55.06 0.31
N LEU A 8 -20.59 54.25 0.99
CA LEU A 8 -21.09 53.34 2.01
C LEU A 8 -20.21 53.42 3.26
N ILE A 9 -20.83 53.61 4.42
CA ILE A 9 -20.19 53.77 5.74
C ILE A 9 -21.06 53.04 6.74
N GLU A 10 -20.48 52.13 7.53
CA GLU A 10 -20.70 52.06 8.99
C GLU A 10 -19.74 51.05 9.63
N GLY A 11 -18.65 51.57 10.20
CA GLY A 11 -17.74 50.83 11.08
C GLY A 11 -18.10 51.12 12.54
N TYR A 12 -18.61 50.12 13.27
CA TYR A 12 -19.09 50.31 14.63
C TYR A 12 -17.93 50.36 15.65
N CYS A 13 -17.51 51.58 16.02
CA CYS A 13 -16.52 51.81 17.08
C CYS A 13 -17.24 52.18 18.39
N SER A 14 -17.11 51.33 19.42
CA SER A 14 -17.72 51.55 20.75
C SER A 14 -16.65 51.75 21.81
N SER A 15 -16.89 52.66 22.76
CA SER A 15 -15.87 53.17 23.69
C SER A 15 -16.42 53.43 25.10
N MET A 16 -15.64 53.05 26.12
CA MET A 16 -15.87 53.21 27.56
C MET A 16 -17.08 52.43 28.13
N ARG A 17 -17.04 51.85 29.35
CA ARG A 17 -16.36 52.32 30.58
C ARG A 17 -15.72 51.21 31.44
N ARG A 18 -14.85 51.65 32.34
CA ARG A 18 -14.31 50.95 33.54
C ARG A 18 -15.44 50.79 34.62
N MET A 19 -15.31 50.12 35.78
CA MET A 19 -14.16 49.57 36.54
C MET A 19 -14.62 48.61 37.68
N ASN A 20 -13.66 47.98 38.38
CA ASN A 20 -13.68 47.44 39.78
C ASN A 20 -13.78 45.91 40.02
N ARG A 21 -12.66 45.30 40.47
CA ARG A 21 -12.45 44.81 41.87
C ARG A 21 -10.96 44.46 42.12
N CYS A 22 -10.57 44.17 43.37
CA CYS A 22 -9.19 44.24 43.88
C CYS A 22 -8.53 42.89 44.27
N PRO A 23 -7.18 42.84 44.53
CA PRO A 23 -6.37 41.62 44.65
C PRO A 23 -5.71 41.38 46.03
N ARG A 24 -4.99 40.25 46.18
CA ARG A 24 -3.75 39.97 47.00
C ARG A 24 -3.32 38.49 46.76
N ILE A 25 -2.07 38.00 46.71
CA ILE A 25 -0.73 38.31 47.32
C ILE A 25 -0.42 37.48 48.60
N LEU A 26 0.72 36.77 48.80
CA LEU A 26 1.62 35.91 47.95
C LEU A 26 2.86 35.47 48.79
N VAL A 27 3.10 34.15 48.99
CA VAL A 27 4.37 33.53 49.52
C VAL A 27 4.70 33.92 51.01
N ILE A 28 5.45 33.24 51.90
CA ILE A 28 6.53 32.19 51.96
C ILE A 28 6.17 31.12 53.06
N ALA A 29 6.97 30.19 53.66
CA ALA A 29 8.38 29.74 53.61
C ALA A 29 8.59 28.36 54.32
N HIS A 30 9.49 27.50 53.78
CA HIS A 30 10.43 26.55 54.47
C HIS A 30 9.85 25.47 55.44
N ALA A 31 10.56 24.40 55.89
CA ALA A 31 11.98 24.03 55.80
C ALA A 31 12.22 22.49 55.67
N PHE A 32 13.46 22.09 55.35
CA PHE A 32 13.98 20.71 55.43
C PHE A 32 14.43 20.34 56.86
N VAL A 33 14.24 19.08 57.28
CA VAL A 33 15.17 18.32 58.14
C VAL A 33 15.16 16.86 57.69
N ALA A 34 16.33 16.19 57.68
CA ALA A 34 16.45 14.75 57.50
C ALA A 34 17.09 14.11 58.75
N LEU A 35 16.77 12.86 59.04
CA LEU A 35 17.54 12.03 59.97
C LEU A 35 17.47 10.54 59.58
N SER A 36 18.53 9.80 59.88
CA SER A 36 18.72 8.41 59.47
C SER A 36 19.49 7.63 60.54
N VAL A 37 19.28 6.30 60.60
CA VAL A 37 20.00 5.34 61.47
C VAL A 37 19.63 5.56 62.98
N THR A 38 19.51 4.58 63.88
CA THR A 38 20.14 3.23 64.03
C THR A 38 19.15 2.20 64.60
N TYR A 39 19.54 0.92 64.62
CA TYR A 39 18.90 -0.15 65.39
C TYR A 39 18.87 0.14 66.92
N ALA A 40 17.79 -0.28 67.57
CA ALA A 40 17.74 -0.57 69.00
C ALA A 40 16.76 -1.73 69.26
N SER A 41 17.17 -2.75 70.01
CA SER A 41 16.36 -3.95 70.28
C SER A 41 15.97 -4.04 71.75
N PRO A 42 14.67 -3.91 72.09
CA PRO A 42 14.14 -4.35 73.39
C PRO A 42 13.76 -5.84 73.32
N TRP A 43 14.17 -6.62 74.32
CA TRP A 43 13.68 -7.99 74.52
C TRP A 43 12.45 -7.99 75.45
N ALA A 44 11.51 -8.90 75.20
CA ALA A 44 10.31 -9.18 76.01
C ALA A 44 9.26 -8.02 76.08
N PHE A 45 7.97 -8.28 76.33
CA PHE A 45 7.31 -9.55 76.69
C PHE A 45 6.38 -10.07 75.60
N ALA A 46 6.35 -11.39 75.42
CA ALA A 46 5.38 -12.05 74.55
C ALA A 46 4.01 -12.15 75.25
N GLN A 47 3.12 -11.19 74.99
CA GLN A 47 1.69 -11.44 75.16
C GLN A 47 1.25 -12.37 74.02
N ARG A 48 0.78 -13.58 74.36
CA ARG A 48 0.09 -14.44 73.38
C ARG A 48 -1.17 -13.70 72.91
N PRO A 49 -1.46 -13.63 71.60
CA PRO A 49 -2.78 -13.20 71.16
C PRO A 49 -3.81 -14.13 71.81
N SER A 50 -4.90 -13.55 72.33
CA SER A 50 -6.03 -14.35 72.80
C SER A 50 -6.62 -15.13 71.63
N PHE A 51 -7.17 -16.30 71.93
CA PHE A 51 -7.68 -17.26 70.94
C PHE A 51 -8.72 -16.61 69.99
N ASP A 52 -9.42 -15.58 70.45
CA ASP A 52 -10.40 -14.82 69.67
C ASP A 52 -9.81 -13.97 68.53
N ILE A 53 -8.61 -13.39 68.69
CA ILE A 53 -8.00 -12.55 67.64
C ILE A 53 -7.56 -13.43 66.47
N GLN A 54 -6.90 -14.55 66.77
CA GLN A 54 -6.47 -15.52 65.76
C GLN A 54 -7.68 -16.18 65.06
N ASN A 55 -8.80 -16.33 65.77
CA ASN A 55 -10.08 -16.72 65.16
C ASN A 55 -10.76 -15.61 64.37
N SER A 56 -10.61 -14.32 64.71
CA SER A 56 -11.14 -13.22 63.89
C SER A 56 -10.38 -13.07 62.59
N GLU A 57 -9.05 -13.13 62.61
CA GLU A 57 -8.22 -13.11 61.41
C GLU A 57 -8.54 -14.31 60.49
N ALA A 58 -8.62 -15.52 61.04
CA ALA A 58 -8.99 -16.72 60.29
C ALA A 58 -10.43 -16.67 59.73
N ARG A 59 -11.35 -15.91 60.35
CA ARG A 59 -12.70 -15.65 59.80
C ARG A 59 -12.66 -14.64 58.67
N THR A 60 -11.92 -13.53 58.83
CA THR A 60 -11.75 -12.49 57.80
C THR A 60 -11.09 -13.06 56.55
N GLN A 61 -9.99 -13.83 56.72
CA GLN A 61 -9.34 -14.54 55.62
C GLN A 61 -10.28 -15.56 54.95
N ARG A 62 -11.15 -16.25 55.72
CA ARG A 62 -12.18 -17.10 55.12
C ARG A 62 -13.18 -16.31 54.27
N THR A 63 -13.66 -15.17 54.74
CA THR A 63 -14.57 -14.33 53.94
C THR A 63 -13.90 -13.73 52.71
N GLU A 64 -12.62 -13.35 52.78
CA GLU A 64 -11.83 -12.92 51.63
C GLU A 64 -11.61 -14.06 50.62
N ILE A 65 -11.36 -15.28 51.09
CA ILE A 65 -11.23 -16.47 50.23
C ILE A 65 -12.55 -16.80 49.53
N GLU A 66 -13.71 -16.65 50.18
CA GLU A 66 -15.01 -16.84 49.53
C GLU A 66 -15.36 -15.70 48.55
N ASP A 67 -14.99 -14.43 48.83
CA ASP A 67 -15.13 -13.33 47.84
C ASP A 67 -14.20 -13.54 46.63
N LEU A 68 -12.95 -13.95 46.87
CA LEU A 68 -12.00 -14.29 45.80
C LEU A 68 -12.50 -15.47 44.95
N LYS A 69 -13.07 -16.51 45.55
CA LYS A 69 -13.74 -17.60 44.82
C LYS A 69 -14.93 -17.10 44.01
N ALA A 70 -15.77 -16.23 44.59
CA ALA A 70 -16.91 -15.65 43.88
C ALA A 70 -16.47 -14.83 42.67
N ARG A 71 -15.40 -14.01 42.82
CA ARG A 71 -14.78 -13.24 41.74
C ARG A 71 -14.14 -14.14 40.68
N VAL A 72 -13.39 -15.17 41.07
CA VAL A 72 -12.81 -16.14 40.13
C VAL A 72 -13.93 -16.83 39.33
N LYS A 73 -14.99 -17.29 40.00
CA LYS A 73 -16.15 -17.90 39.33
C LYS A 73 -16.86 -16.92 38.39
N GLN A 74 -16.98 -15.64 38.76
CA GLN A 74 -17.54 -14.60 37.91
C GLN A 74 -16.64 -14.30 36.70
N LEU A 75 -15.31 -14.33 36.89
CA LEU A 75 -14.33 -14.19 35.81
C LEU A 75 -14.36 -15.39 34.86
N GLU A 76 -14.38 -16.62 35.39
CA GLU A 76 -14.58 -17.86 34.62
C GLU A 76 -15.87 -17.80 33.80
N GLN A 77 -16.99 -17.37 34.40
CA GLN A 77 -18.25 -17.15 33.68
C GLN A 77 -18.13 -16.08 32.60
N SER A 78 -17.45 -14.96 32.86
CA SER A 78 -17.24 -13.91 31.84
C SER A 78 -16.32 -14.36 30.70
N VAL A 79 -15.33 -15.21 30.98
CA VAL A 79 -14.44 -15.81 29.98
C VAL A 79 -15.18 -16.85 29.17
N GLU A 80 -16.02 -17.69 29.80
CA GLU A 80 -16.87 -18.67 29.12
C GLU A 80 -17.94 -17.98 28.25
N ASP A 81 -18.56 -16.89 28.71
CA ASP A 81 -19.49 -16.08 27.90
C ASP A 81 -18.76 -15.31 26.78
N MET A 82 -17.49 -14.93 26.95
CA MET A 82 -16.66 -14.41 25.86
C MET A 82 -16.27 -15.51 24.86
N ARG A 83 -16.00 -16.75 25.31
CA ARG A 83 -15.76 -17.90 24.41
C ARG A 83 -17.01 -18.31 23.64
N ARG A 84 -18.19 -18.24 24.27
CA ARG A 84 -19.49 -18.37 23.59
C ARG A 84 -19.81 -17.22 22.65
N LYS A 85 -19.02 -16.14 22.69
CA LYS A 85 -18.99 -15.03 21.74
C LYS A 85 -17.75 -15.05 20.83
N GLU A 86 -16.93 -16.10 20.83
CA GLU A 86 -16.01 -16.34 19.72
C GLU A 86 -16.85 -16.42 18.43
N PRO A 87 -16.46 -15.74 17.34
CA PRO A 87 -17.14 -15.90 16.07
C PRO A 87 -17.20 -17.37 15.68
N GLN A 88 -18.39 -17.84 15.31
CA GLN A 88 -18.63 -19.20 14.89
C GLN A 88 -17.62 -19.63 13.81
N PRO A 89 -17.06 -20.86 13.86
CA PRO A 89 -16.03 -21.29 12.91
C PRO A 89 -16.50 -21.12 11.46
N ASP A 90 -15.80 -20.21 10.78
CA ASP A 90 -15.98 -19.76 9.40
C ASP A 90 -17.26 -20.21 8.68
N GLU A 91 -18.30 -19.39 8.79
CA GLU A 91 -19.11 -19.13 7.60
C GLU A 91 -18.14 -18.54 6.55
N PRO A 92 -17.91 -19.22 5.42
CA PRO A 92 -16.98 -18.73 4.41
C PRO A 92 -17.49 -17.38 3.87
N LEU A 93 -16.56 -16.49 3.49
CA LEU A 93 -16.92 -15.25 2.80
C LEU A 93 -17.94 -15.56 1.71
N ALA A 94 -19.11 -14.92 1.78
CA ALA A 94 -20.22 -15.19 0.88
C ALA A 94 -19.70 -15.17 -0.56
N SER A 95 -19.85 -16.28 -1.29
CA SER A 95 -19.08 -16.52 -2.51
C SER A 95 -19.52 -15.57 -3.63
N GLY A 96 -18.92 -14.38 -3.63
CA GLY A 96 -19.17 -13.32 -4.57
C GLY A 96 -18.97 -13.85 -5.97
N THR A 97 -20.06 -13.84 -6.75
CA THR A 97 -20.26 -14.53 -8.03
C THR A 97 -18.96 -14.96 -8.68
N GLN A 98 -18.62 -16.25 -8.57
CA GLN A 98 -17.34 -16.84 -8.97
C GLN A 98 -16.92 -16.37 -10.37
N THR A 99 -16.19 -15.25 -10.41
CA THR A 99 -15.51 -14.77 -11.59
C THR A 99 -14.20 -15.51 -11.59
N GLU A 100 -14.30 -16.73 -12.09
CA GLU A 100 -13.22 -17.69 -12.13
C GLU A 100 -12.03 -17.03 -12.84
N VAL A 101 -10.92 -16.87 -12.12
CA VAL A 101 -9.67 -16.42 -12.74
C VAL A 101 -9.32 -17.45 -13.81
N PRO A 102 -9.20 -17.04 -15.08
CA PRO A 102 -9.08 -17.96 -16.20
C PRO A 102 -7.86 -18.87 -16.02
N ALA A 103 -7.96 -20.11 -16.51
CA ALA A 103 -6.99 -21.17 -16.19
C ALA A 103 -5.53 -20.78 -16.49
N ILE A 104 -5.32 -19.89 -17.46
CA ILE A 104 -4.03 -19.42 -17.94
C ILE A 104 -3.16 -18.76 -16.87
N ASP A 105 -3.75 -18.08 -15.88
CA ASP A 105 -3.01 -17.51 -14.74
C ASP A 105 -2.78 -18.55 -13.62
N ARG A 106 -3.71 -19.50 -13.46
CA ARG A 106 -3.72 -20.48 -12.35
C ARG A 106 -2.66 -21.57 -12.52
N GLU A 107 -2.34 -21.95 -13.75
CA GLU A 107 -1.34 -22.98 -14.07
C GLU A 107 0.09 -22.42 -14.18
N ARG A 108 0.23 -21.09 -14.20
CA ARG A 108 1.50 -20.36 -14.28
C ARG A 108 2.16 -20.25 -12.90
N GLU A 109 2.89 -21.30 -12.54
CA GLU A 109 3.79 -21.37 -11.39
C GLU A 109 5.05 -20.50 -11.61
N LEU A 110 4.87 -19.18 -11.72
CA LEU A 110 5.92 -18.17 -11.87
C LEU A 110 6.61 -17.89 -10.53
N VAL A 111 7.89 -17.54 -10.57
CA VAL A 111 8.66 -17.07 -9.40
C VAL A 111 8.25 -15.64 -9.00
N THR A 112 7.69 -14.83 -9.92
CA THR A 112 7.20 -13.48 -9.60
C THR A 112 5.67 -13.40 -9.58
N GLU A 113 5.10 -12.81 -8.51
CA GLU A 113 3.66 -12.61 -8.34
C GLU A 113 3.10 -11.41 -9.18
N ASP A 114 3.72 -11.05 -10.31
CA ASP A 114 3.39 -9.81 -11.06
C ASP A 114 1.96 -9.78 -11.62
N ALA A 115 1.43 -10.92 -12.08
CA ALA A 115 0.05 -11.05 -12.54
C ALA A 115 -0.97 -11.02 -11.38
N TYR A 116 -0.59 -11.52 -10.18
CA TYR A 116 -1.40 -11.44 -8.97
C TYR A 116 -1.60 -9.99 -8.51
N ALA A 117 -0.62 -9.11 -8.78
CA ALA A 117 -0.67 -7.71 -8.39
C ALA A 117 -1.64 -6.85 -9.24
N ASP A 118 -2.07 -7.27 -10.44
CA ASP A 118 -3.05 -6.50 -11.22
C ASP A 118 -4.49 -6.59 -10.66
N ALA A 119 -5.27 -5.57 -10.97
CA ALA A 119 -6.65 -5.40 -10.56
C ALA A 119 -7.60 -5.93 -11.65
N ARG A 120 -8.02 -7.20 -11.48
CA ARG A 120 -8.93 -7.93 -12.38
C ARG A 120 -10.42 -7.62 -12.10
N LEU A 121 -11.27 -7.92 -13.08
CA LEU A 121 -12.73 -7.65 -13.09
C LEU A 121 -13.46 -8.28 -11.89
N ASP A 122 -14.44 -7.59 -11.31
CA ASP A 122 -15.27 -8.01 -10.18
C ASP A 122 -14.45 -8.52 -8.96
N ASN A 123 -13.27 -7.93 -8.73
CA ASN A 123 -12.29 -8.39 -7.73
C ASN A 123 -11.93 -9.89 -7.86
N ALA A 124 -12.01 -10.44 -9.09
CA ALA A 124 -11.92 -11.87 -9.43
C ALA A 124 -11.02 -12.65 -8.46
N PRO A 125 -11.60 -13.45 -7.55
CA PRO A 125 -10.82 -14.04 -6.47
C PRO A 125 -9.86 -15.08 -7.06
N PHE A 126 -8.58 -14.72 -7.06
CA PHE A 126 -7.47 -15.64 -7.35
C PHE A 126 -7.41 -16.68 -6.24
N ASP A 127 -8.24 -17.72 -6.37
CA ASP A 127 -8.55 -18.60 -5.25
C ASP A 127 -9.00 -20.02 -5.63
N PRO A 128 -8.40 -21.04 -4.97
CA PRO A 128 -9.00 -22.35 -4.74
C PRO A 128 -9.42 -22.64 -3.28
N ALA A 129 -8.96 -21.85 -2.28
CA ALA A 129 -9.42 -21.74 -0.87
C ALA A 129 -8.37 -21.05 0.05
N LEU A 130 -8.18 -19.75 -0.11
CA LEU A 130 -7.53 -18.73 0.74
C LEU A 130 -6.22 -19.12 1.46
N ARG A 131 -5.36 -19.93 0.82
CA ARG A 131 -4.04 -20.28 1.35
C ARG A 131 -3.20 -19.01 1.64
N GLY A 132 -2.62 -18.95 2.84
CA GLY A 132 -1.79 -17.83 3.29
C GLY A 132 -2.54 -16.60 3.80
N PHE A 133 -3.88 -16.55 3.66
CA PHE A 133 -4.68 -15.54 4.35
C PHE A 133 -4.98 -15.97 5.80
N PHE A 134 -5.00 -15.00 6.70
CA PHE A 134 -5.52 -15.14 8.06
C PHE A 134 -6.52 -14.01 8.35
N ARG A 135 -7.51 -14.25 9.23
CA ARG A 135 -8.44 -13.19 9.65
C ARG A 135 -7.73 -12.24 10.62
N PHE A 136 -7.80 -10.94 10.34
CA PHE A 136 -7.25 -9.91 11.23
C PHE A 136 -8.13 -9.84 12.51
N PRO A 137 -7.54 -10.01 13.72
CA PRO A 137 -8.30 -10.17 14.96
C PRO A 137 -9.35 -9.07 15.20
N GLY A 138 -10.56 -9.48 15.60
CA GLY A 138 -11.66 -8.55 15.88
C GLY A 138 -12.31 -7.90 14.65
N SER A 139 -12.07 -8.42 13.43
CA SER A 139 -12.61 -7.84 12.19
C SER A 139 -13.06 -8.90 11.17
N HIS A 140 -13.86 -8.47 10.18
CA HIS A 140 -14.22 -9.25 9.00
C HIS A 140 -13.19 -9.13 7.85
N THR A 141 -11.96 -8.70 8.16
CA THR A 141 -10.87 -8.55 7.19
C THR A 141 -9.99 -9.79 7.18
N LEU A 142 -9.74 -10.34 5.99
CA LEU A 142 -8.64 -11.28 5.74
C LEU A 142 -7.38 -10.53 5.32
N MET A 143 -6.22 -11.06 5.69
CA MET A 143 -4.90 -10.46 5.46
C MET A 143 -3.92 -11.55 4.97
N ARG A 144 -3.17 -11.29 3.89
CA ARG A 144 -2.05 -12.11 3.41
C ARG A 144 -0.79 -11.26 3.39
N ILE A 145 0.31 -11.80 3.91
CA ILE A 145 1.66 -11.26 3.69
C ILE A 145 2.33 -12.16 2.63
N GLY A 146 2.98 -11.55 1.64
CA GLY A 146 3.61 -12.24 0.51
C GLY A 146 4.89 -11.55 0.05
N GLY A 147 5.32 -11.87 -1.18
CA GLY A 147 6.61 -11.49 -1.73
C GLY A 147 7.64 -12.62 -1.64
N TYR A 148 8.89 -12.32 -2.00
CA TYR A 148 9.96 -13.30 -2.19
C TYR A 148 11.34 -12.68 -1.92
N ILE A 149 12.32 -13.53 -1.56
CA ILE A 149 13.74 -13.14 -1.53
C ILE A 149 14.38 -13.64 -2.84
N ARG A 150 15.06 -12.74 -3.56
CA ARG A 150 15.77 -13.02 -4.81
C ARG A 150 17.16 -12.39 -4.76
N THR A 151 18.18 -13.20 -5.01
CA THR A 151 19.58 -12.76 -5.12
C THR A 151 20.03 -12.96 -6.55
N ASP A 152 20.30 -11.86 -7.24
CA ASP A 152 20.86 -11.84 -8.58
C ASP A 152 22.40 -11.87 -8.49
N ALA A 153 23.04 -12.58 -9.41
CA ALA A 153 24.49 -12.57 -9.61
C ALA A 153 24.78 -12.38 -11.10
N ILE A 154 25.50 -11.31 -11.43
CA ILE A 154 25.72 -10.86 -12.80
C ILE A 154 27.22 -10.70 -13.03
N TYR A 155 27.68 -11.14 -14.21
CA TYR A 155 29.03 -10.91 -14.71
C TYR A 155 28.93 -10.33 -16.12
N ASP A 156 29.57 -9.19 -16.36
CA ASP A 156 29.75 -8.64 -17.71
C ASP A 156 31.23 -8.67 -18.11
N SER A 157 31.47 -8.89 -19.40
CA SER A 157 32.81 -8.85 -20.01
C SER A 157 33.10 -7.52 -20.71
N SER A 158 32.24 -6.53 -20.53
CA SER A 158 32.27 -5.20 -21.14
C SER A 158 31.36 -4.29 -20.33
N GLU A 159 31.78 -3.07 -20.01
CA GLU A 159 31.01 -2.15 -19.17
C GLU A 159 29.64 -1.84 -19.79
N LEU A 160 28.55 -2.22 -19.11
CA LEU A 160 27.17 -1.98 -19.57
C LEU A 160 26.53 -0.74 -18.92
N GLY A 161 27.23 -0.04 -18.02
CA GLY A 161 26.74 1.10 -17.24
C GLY A 161 25.79 0.71 -16.09
N ASN A 162 25.11 -0.43 -16.21
CA ASN A 162 24.26 -0.99 -15.17
C ASN A 162 24.68 -2.42 -14.82
N ILE A 163 25.40 -2.57 -13.70
CA ILE A 163 25.90 -3.86 -13.21
C ILE A 163 24.79 -4.73 -12.59
N ASN A 164 23.54 -4.26 -12.54
CA ASN A 164 22.41 -4.91 -11.85
C ASN A 164 21.27 -5.37 -12.79
N GLN A 165 21.31 -5.01 -14.07
CA GLN A 165 20.26 -5.24 -15.05
C GLN A 165 20.77 -4.99 -16.47
N PHE A 166 20.34 -5.78 -17.44
CA PHE A 166 20.64 -5.55 -18.86
C PHE A 166 19.81 -4.37 -19.44
N ARG A 167 20.26 -3.14 -19.15
CA ARG A 167 19.68 -1.90 -19.65
C ARG A 167 20.44 -1.40 -20.88
N THR A 168 19.89 -1.65 -22.07
CA THR A 168 20.48 -1.26 -23.35
C THR A 168 20.79 0.24 -23.47
N GLU A 169 20.03 1.07 -22.77
CA GLU A 169 20.14 2.53 -22.74
C GLU A 169 21.25 3.06 -21.81
N THR A 170 21.93 2.20 -21.03
CA THR A 170 23.11 2.59 -20.23
C THR A 170 24.44 2.15 -20.84
N ILE A 171 24.41 1.38 -21.94
CA ILE A 171 25.63 0.86 -22.59
C ILE A 171 26.44 2.04 -23.17
N PRO A 172 27.70 2.26 -22.73
CA PRO A 172 28.55 3.32 -23.26
C PRO A 172 28.81 3.17 -24.76
N THR A 173 28.85 4.30 -25.48
CA THR A 173 29.28 4.36 -26.88
C THR A 173 30.39 5.42 -27.00
N PRO A 174 31.64 5.05 -27.35
CA PRO A 174 32.12 3.68 -27.60
C PRO A 174 32.09 2.80 -26.36
N ASN A 175 32.01 1.47 -26.57
CA ASN A 175 32.10 0.46 -25.53
C ASN A 175 33.42 0.61 -24.74
N LEU A 176 33.40 0.28 -23.44
CA LEU A 176 34.59 0.28 -22.60
C LEU A 176 35.03 -1.16 -22.29
N ASP A 177 36.33 -1.43 -22.48
CA ASP A 177 36.95 -2.73 -22.23
C ASP A 177 37.27 -2.90 -20.74
N ALA A 178 36.24 -3.26 -19.98
CA ALA A 178 36.28 -3.56 -18.55
C ALA A 178 35.25 -4.66 -18.23
N SER A 179 35.50 -5.48 -17.21
CA SER A 179 34.56 -6.52 -16.77
C SER A 179 34.12 -6.27 -15.34
N ASN A 180 32.82 -6.35 -15.09
CA ASN A 180 32.23 -6.20 -13.76
C ASN A 180 31.67 -7.52 -13.24
N TYR A 181 31.66 -7.64 -11.92
CA TYR A 181 30.92 -8.66 -11.19
C TYR A 181 30.07 -8.00 -10.12
N ASN A 182 28.81 -8.42 -10.01
CA ASN A 182 27.87 -7.89 -9.03
C ASN A 182 27.00 -9.00 -8.45
N MET A 183 26.65 -8.84 -7.17
CA MET A 183 25.63 -9.63 -6.50
C MET A 183 24.69 -8.70 -5.73
N ALA A 184 23.38 -8.81 -5.94
CA ALA A 184 22.41 -7.96 -5.27
C ALA A 184 21.13 -8.72 -4.92
N ALA A 185 20.64 -8.53 -3.70
CA ALA A 185 19.31 -9.00 -3.28
C ALA A 185 18.18 -8.01 -3.60
N ARG A 186 18.46 -6.96 -4.39
CA ARG A 186 17.60 -5.77 -4.55
C ARG A 186 16.27 -6.05 -5.27
N ALA A 187 16.20 -7.14 -6.02
CA ALA A 187 15.00 -7.63 -6.69
C ALA A 187 13.97 -8.31 -5.76
N SER A 188 14.34 -8.55 -4.50
CA SER A 188 13.44 -9.09 -3.46
C SER A 188 12.23 -8.18 -3.24
N ARG A 189 11.08 -8.77 -2.91
CA ARG A 189 9.81 -8.05 -2.68
C ARG A 189 9.16 -8.42 -1.36
N ILE A 190 8.35 -7.51 -0.85
CA ILE A 190 7.40 -7.76 0.22
C ILE A 190 6.03 -7.18 -0.17
N SER A 191 4.98 -7.98 0.00
CA SER A 191 3.60 -7.59 -0.30
C SER A 191 2.65 -7.81 0.88
N LEU A 192 1.59 -7.01 0.91
CA LEU A 192 0.49 -7.08 1.86
C LEU A 192 -0.83 -6.94 1.09
N GLU A 193 -1.67 -7.96 1.16
CA GLU A 193 -3.06 -7.89 0.71
C GLU A 193 -4.03 -7.93 1.88
N THR A 194 -5.08 -7.11 1.83
CA THR A 194 -6.26 -7.28 2.68
C THR A 194 -7.53 -7.42 1.85
N ARG A 195 -8.43 -8.31 2.25
CA ARG A 195 -9.80 -8.40 1.72
C ARG A 195 -10.79 -8.19 2.85
N THR A 196 -11.55 -7.10 2.79
CA THR A 196 -12.58 -6.76 3.78
C THR A 196 -13.94 -6.84 3.11
N ASP A 197 -14.86 -7.62 3.68
CA ASP A 197 -16.24 -7.63 3.22
C ASP A 197 -16.94 -6.31 3.59
N THR A 198 -17.75 -5.76 2.68
CA THR A 198 -18.45 -4.48 2.86
C THR A 198 -19.85 -4.53 2.29
N ARG A 199 -20.72 -3.63 2.75
CA ARG A 199 -22.12 -3.49 2.28
C ARG A 199 -22.32 -3.22 0.78
N TRP A 200 -21.25 -3.10 0.01
CA TRP A 200 -21.27 -2.82 -1.44
C TRP A 200 -20.69 -3.98 -2.24
N ASP A 201 -19.50 -4.45 -1.84
CA ASP A 201 -18.75 -5.58 -2.39
C ASP A 201 -17.52 -5.84 -1.50
N VAL A 202 -16.71 -6.85 -1.82
CA VAL A 202 -15.38 -7.01 -1.20
C VAL A 202 -14.49 -5.82 -1.57
N LEU A 203 -13.85 -5.21 -0.57
CA LEU A 203 -12.74 -4.27 -0.75
C LEU A 203 -11.42 -5.03 -0.71
N ARG A 204 -10.70 -5.05 -1.83
CA ARG A 204 -9.30 -5.49 -1.91
C ARG A 204 -8.40 -4.28 -1.70
N THR A 205 -7.41 -4.38 -0.82
CA THR A 205 -6.30 -3.43 -0.71
C THR A 205 -5.01 -4.20 -0.97
N TYR A 206 -4.14 -3.70 -1.84
CA TYR A 206 -2.87 -4.34 -2.15
C TYR A 206 -1.72 -3.33 -2.07
N ILE A 207 -0.65 -3.72 -1.38
CA ILE A 207 0.58 -2.94 -1.19
C ILE A 207 1.77 -3.84 -1.51
N GLU A 208 2.72 -3.38 -2.33
CA GLU A 208 3.97 -4.10 -2.62
C GLU A 208 5.15 -3.14 -2.75
N PHE A 209 6.29 -3.56 -2.20
CA PHE A 209 7.58 -2.86 -2.27
C PHE A 209 8.68 -3.76 -2.84
N ASP A 210 9.62 -3.17 -3.56
CA ASP A 210 10.94 -3.76 -3.83
C ASP A 210 12.09 -2.85 -3.34
N PHE A 211 13.34 -3.28 -3.52
CA PHE A 211 14.52 -2.54 -3.06
C PHE A 211 15.33 -1.94 -4.22
N VAL A 212 14.73 -1.75 -5.41
CA VAL A 212 15.43 -1.25 -6.60
C VAL A 212 15.46 0.28 -6.62
N GLY A 213 16.66 0.84 -6.42
CA GLY A 213 16.90 2.28 -6.54
C GLY A 213 17.37 2.73 -7.93
N PRO A 214 17.47 4.05 -8.17
CA PRO A 214 18.01 4.61 -9.41
C PRO A 214 19.41 4.07 -9.75
N GLY A 215 19.62 3.71 -11.01
CA GLY A 215 20.89 3.16 -11.49
C GLY A 215 21.29 1.89 -10.76
N ASN A 216 22.48 1.91 -10.14
CA ASN A 216 23.08 0.78 -9.42
C ASN A 216 22.81 0.83 -7.89
N THR A 217 21.87 1.65 -7.42
CA THR A 217 21.55 1.78 -5.99
C THR A 217 20.49 0.77 -5.50
N THR A 218 20.49 0.54 -4.19
CA THR A 218 19.43 -0.19 -3.47
C THR A 218 18.61 0.84 -2.69
N ASN A 219 17.30 0.93 -2.93
CA ASN A 219 16.41 1.89 -2.29
C ASN A 219 14.99 1.32 -2.17
N PHE A 220 14.31 1.57 -1.06
CA PHE A 220 12.96 1.06 -0.80
C PHE A 220 11.94 1.76 -1.71
N ARG A 221 11.38 1.01 -2.66
CA ARG A 221 10.55 1.52 -3.75
C ARG A 221 9.14 0.95 -3.65
N LEU A 222 8.15 1.85 -3.58
CA LEU A 222 6.74 1.49 -3.68
C LEU A 222 6.39 1.11 -5.13
N ARG A 223 5.88 -0.09 -5.33
CA ARG A 223 5.40 -0.59 -6.64
C ARG A 223 3.90 -0.40 -6.74
N HIS A 224 3.16 -1.04 -5.83
CA HIS A 224 1.71 -1.03 -5.77
C HIS A 224 1.24 -0.46 -4.42
N PHE A 225 0.22 0.40 -4.46
CA PHE A 225 -0.57 0.81 -3.30
C PHE A 225 -1.95 1.26 -3.79
N TYR A 226 -2.91 0.34 -3.81
CA TYR A 226 -4.25 0.62 -4.30
C TYR A 226 -5.35 -0.06 -3.48
N GLY A 227 -6.53 0.54 -3.53
CA GLY A 227 -7.79 -0.08 -3.13
C GLY A 227 -8.65 -0.36 -4.36
N GLN A 228 -9.30 -1.52 -4.40
CA GLN A 228 -10.27 -1.90 -5.42
C GLN A 228 -11.57 -2.36 -4.75
N LEU A 229 -12.66 -1.61 -4.98
CA LEU A 229 -14.01 -1.99 -4.58
C LEU A 229 -14.77 -2.45 -5.83
N LYS A 230 -15.00 -3.76 -5.93
CA LYS A 230 -15.55 -4.44 -7.11
C LYS A 230 -14.77 -4.17 -8.40
N ASN A 231 -15.17 -3.13 -9.11
CA ASN A 231 -14.71 -2.75 -10.45
C ASN A 231 -14.08 -1.35 -10.50
N LEU A 232 -14.08 -0.62 -9.38
CA LEU A 232 -13.43 0.68 -9.26
C LEU A 232 -12.14 0.53 -8.46
N LEU A 233 -11.01 0.83 -9.09
CA LEU A 233 -9.70 0.94 -8.49
C LEU A 233 -9.32 2.41 -8.28
N VAL A 234 -8.70 2.71 -7.14
CA VAL A 234 -8.04 3.98 -6.84
C VAL A 234 -6.69 3.71 -6.19
N GLY A 235 -5.62 4.31 -6.72
CA GLY A 235 -4.27 4.24 -6.15
C GLY A 235 -3.19 3.94 -7.19
N GLN A 236 -1.98 3.63 -6.74
CA GLN A 236 -0.85 3.28 -7.61
C GLN A 236 -0.83 1.78 -7.92
N THR A 237 -0.82 1.44 -9.21
CA THR A 237 -0.54 0.08 -9.70
C THR A 237 -0.02 0.17 -11.15
N TRP A 238 0.10 -0.95 -11.85
CA TRP A 238 0.38 -0.97 -13.29
C TRP A 238 -0.55 -0.04 -14.06
N SER A 239 0.00 0.71 -15.03
CA SER A 239 -0.82 1.46 -15.99
C SER A 239 -1.90 0.58 -16.63
N THR A 240 -3.03 1.18 -16.99
CA THR A 240 -4.05 0.54 -17.83
C THR A 240 -3.57 0.37 -19.26
N PHE A 241 -2.45 0.99 -19.64
CA PHE A 241 -1.73 0.76 -20.90
C PHE A 241 -0.67 -0.35 -20.76
N HIS A 242 -0.90 -1.31 -19.84
CA HIS A 242 -0.07 -2.50 -19.61
C HIS A 242 -0.94 -3.77 -19.48
N ASP A 243 -0.30 -4.91 -19.69
CA ASP A 243 -0.86 -6.26 -19.60
C ASP A 243 0.14 -7.17 -18.88
N SER A 244 -0.15 -7.47 -17.60
CA SER A 244 0.75 -8.24 -16.73
C SER A 244 0.96 -9.68 -17.18
N ASP A 245 0.07 -10.20 -18.00
CA ASP A 245 -0.03 -11.65 -18.19
C ASP A 245 0.78 -12.09 -19.43
N VAL A 246 1.16 -11.13 -20.29
CA VAL A 246 2.16 -11.33 -21.35
C VAL A 246 3.59 -11.10 -20.89
N ILE A 247 3.86 -10.83 -19.60
CA ILE A 247 5.23 -10.80 -19.06
C ILE A 247 5.83 -12.21 -19.16
N PRO A 248 6.94 -12.44 -19.88
CA PRO A 248 7.69 -13.69 -19.84
C PRO A 248 8.60 -13.72 -18.61
N GLU A 249 8.85 -14.91 -18.06
CA GLU A 249 9.77 -15.06 -16.93
C GLU A 249 11.23 -14.89 -17.39
N THR A 250 11.92 -13.87 -16.88
CA THR A 250 13.31 -13.55 -17.25
C THR A 250 14.27 -13.64 -16.07
N VAL A 251 15.45 -14.21 -16.34
CA VAL A 251 16.56 -14.24 -15.36
C VAL A 251 17.09 -12.83 -15.10
N ASP A 252 17.12 -11.94 -16.11
CA ASP A 252 17.39 -10.51 -15.88
C ASP A 252 16.13 -9.78 -15.35
N PHE A 253 16.33 -8.84 -14.42
CA PHE A 253 15.22 -8.11 -13.78
C PHE A 253 14.62 -6.99 -14.64
N ASN A 254 15.30 -6.52 -15.70
CA ASN A 254 14.79 -5.47 -16.58
C ASN A 254 13.58 -5.94 -17.40
N GLY A 255 13.35 -7.25 -17.48
CA GLY A 255 12.33 -7.87 -18.32
C GLY A 255 12.76 -7.99 -19.78
N PRO A 256 11.85 -8.41 -20.68
CA PRO A 256 12.08 -8.31 -22.12
C PRO A 256 12.21 -6.84 -22.54
N ASN A 257 12.88 -6.56 -23.65
CA ASN A 257 12.83 -5.22 -24.22
C ASN A 257 11.42 -4.94 -24.81
N SER A 258 11.05 -3.66 -24.93
CA SER A 258 9.78 -3.17 -25.47
C SER A 258 8.49 -3.50 -24.69
N TRP A 259 8.55 -4.10 -23.49
CA TRP A 259 7.36 -4.14 -22.60
C TRP A 259 7.02 -2.77 -21.99
N ILE A 260 5.74 -2.53 -21.74
CA ILE A 260 5.23 -1.25 -21.23
C ILE A 260 5.29 -1.23 -19.70
N PHE A 261 6.47 -1.03 -19.14
CA PHE A 261 6.68 -0.95 -17.70
C PHE A 261 6.37 0.45 -17.15
N GLN A 262 5.25 0.61 -16.44
CA GLN A 262 4.93 1.85 -15.72
C GLN A 262 3.97 1.60 -14.53
N PHE A 263 4.32 2.15 -13.36
CA PHE A 263 3.42 2.27 -12.21
C PHE A 263 2.84 3.69 -12.16
N SER A 264 1.52 3.81 -12.21
CA SER A 264 0.80 5.09 -12.20
C SER A 264 -0.19 5.14 -11.05
N PRO A 265 -0.19 6.19 -10.21
CA PRO A 265 -1.37 6.60 -9.47
C PRO A 265 -2.52 6.86 -10.45
N GLN A 266 -3.66 6.18 -10.27
CA GLN A 266 -4.78 6.24 -11.20
C GLN A 266 -6.14 6.04 -10.53
N VAL A 267 -7.19 6.41 -11.27
CA VAL A 267 -8.56 5.94 -11.04
C VAL A 267 -8.97 5.13 -12.25
N ARG A 268 -9.34 3.87 -12.06
CA ARG A 268 -9.66 2.90 -13.13
C ARG A 268 -11.00 2.23 -12.86
N TYR A 269 -11.91 2.26 -13.83
CA TYR A 269 -13.17 1.52 -13.80
C TYR A 269 -13.20 0.46 -14.89
N THR A 270 -13.48 -0.80 -14.54
CA THR A 270 -13.59 -1.92 -15.49
C THR A 270 -15.04 -2.39 -15.60
N HIS A 271 -15.59 -2.39 -16.81
CA HIS A 271 -16.95 -2.82 -17.10
C HIS A 271 -16.95 -4.15 -17.88
N ARG A 272 -17.83 -5.08 -17.48
CA ARG A 272 -18.05 -6.35 -18.19
C ARG A 272 -19.02 -6.10 -19.35
N LEU A 273 -18.52 -6.09 -20.58
CA LEU A 273 -19.35 -5.89 -21.78
C LEU A 273 -20.20 -7.12 -22.10
N ALA A 274 -19.62 -8.32 -21.93
CA ALA A 274 -20.27 -9.61 -22.13
C ALA A 274 -19.46 -10.72 -21.45
N THR A 275 -19.93 -11.96 -21.52
CA THR A 275 -19.15 -13.16 -21.14
C THR A 275 -17.78 -13.15 -21.82
N ARG A 276 -16.68 -13.21 -21.06
CA ARG A 276 -15.29 -13.11 -21.53
C ARG A 276 -14.85 -11.77 -22.16
N HIS A 277 -15.68 -10.73 -22.16
CA HIS A 277 -15.33 -9.39 -22.69
C HIS A 277 -15.37 -8.30 -21.60
N ALA A 278 -14.26 -7.58 -21.44
CA ALA A 278 -14.13 -6.47 -20.50
C ALA A 278 -13.56 -5.20 -21.16
N ILE A 279 -13.93 -4.04 -20.64
CA ILE A 279 -13.38 -2.74 -21.01
C ILE A 279 -12.99 -1.95 -19.76
N SER A 280 -11.74 -1.50 -19.65
CA SER A 280 -11.26 -0.62 -18.59
C SER A 280 -11.11 0.80 -19.12
N VAL A 281 -11.60 1.79 -18.37
CA VAL A 281 -11.35 3.21 -18.61
C VAL A 281 -10.59 3.77 -17.40
N ALA A 282 -9.51 4.49 -17.63
CA ALA A 282 -8.68 5.06 -16.58
C ALA A 282 -8.28 6.51 -16.84
N ALA A 283 -8.08 7.24 -15.75
CA ALA A 283 -7.37 8.51 -15.69
C ALA A 283 -6.15 8.34 -14.79
N GLU A 284 -4.95 8.54 -15.35
CA GLU A 284 -3.67 8.25 -14.72
C GLU A 284 -2.85 9.52 -14.49
N GLN A 285 -2.00 9.51 -13.46
CA GLN A 285 -1.04 10.57 -13.17
C GLN A 285 -0.13 10.77 -14.40
N PRO A 286 -0.15 11.95 -15.05
CA PRO A 286 0.62 12.14 -16.26
C PRO A 286 2.11 12.23 -15.97
N SER A 287 2.92 11.56 -16.81
CA SER A 287 4.38 11.58 -16.75
C SER A 287 4.98 11.89 -18.12
N SER A 288 5.38 13.14 -18.35
CA SER A 288 5.92 13.61 -19.63
C SER A 288 7.44 13.58 -19.63
N GLY A 289 8.02 12.59 -20.32
CA GLY A 289 9.46 12.40 -20.48
C GLY A 289 10.08 13.36 -21.50
N ILE A 290 10.10 14.66 -21.19
CA ILE A 290 10.78 15.68 -22.00
C ILE A 290 12.22 15.93 -21.47
N PRO A 291 13.14 16.43 -22.31
CA PRO A 291 14.46 16.87 -21.85
C PRO A 291 14.35 17.98 -20.79
N SER A 292 15.18 17.91 -19.75
CA SER A 292 15.27 18.92 -18.68
C SER A 292 15.88 20.27 -19.13
N THR A 293 16.39 20.33 -20.37
CA THR A 293 16.99 21.50 -20.99
C THR A 293 16.55 21.59 -22.45
N ASN A 294 16.14 22.77 -22.90
CA ASN A 294 15.79 23.04 -24.30
C ASN A 294 17.07 22.97 -25.17
N PRO A 295 17.12 22.12 -26.21
CA PRO A 295 18.33 21.90 -27.00
C PRO A 295 18.72 23.08 -27.91
N VAL A 296 17.84 24.08 -28.09
CA VAL A 296 18.08 25.27 -28.91
C VAL A 296 18.42 26.48 -28.04
N THR A 297 17.73 26.68 -26.92
CA THR A 297 17.90 27.88 -26.06
C THR A 297 18.77 27.64 -24.82
N ALA A 298 19.17 26.40 -24.55
CA ALA A 298 19.87 25.96 -23.33
C ALA A 298 19.14 26.30 -22.01
N GLN A 299 17.87 26.72 -22.07
CA GLN A 299 17.05 27.00 -20.89
C GLN A 299 16.59 25.71 -20.21
N SER A 300 16.52 25.70 -18.89
CA SER A 300 15.88 24.63 -18.14
C SER A 300 14.39 24.54 -18.49
N VAL A 301 13.89 23.31 -18.64
CA VAL A 301 12.48 22.99 -18.92
C VAL A 301 12.01 21.96 -17.91
N SER A 302 10.80 22.13 -17.37
CA SER A 302 10.12 21.13 -16.55
C SER A 302 8.86 20.61 -17.25
N SER A 303 8.58 19.32 -17.06
CA SER A 303 7.39 18.64 -17.57
C SER A 303 6.11 19.29 -17.06
N ASN A 304 5.15 19.54 -17.94
CA ASN A 304 3.85 20.10 -17.59
C ASN A 304 2.74 19.38 -18.37
N SER A 305 1.75 18.84 -17.66
CA SER A 305 0.59 18.14 -18.24
C SER A 305 -0.69 18.63 -17.54
N PRO A 306 -1.57 19.38 -18.22
CA PRO A 306 -2.69 20.10 -17.61
C PRO A 306 -3.93 19.24 -17.34
N PHE A 307 -3.94 17.99 -17.78
CA PHE A 307 -4.99 17.00 -17.56
C PHE A 307 -4.37 15.60 -17.45
N PRO A 308 -5.04 14.60 -16.83
CA PRO A 308 -4.48 13.27 -16.64
C PRO A 308 -4.29 12.50 -17.96
N ASP A 309 -3.37 11.54 -17.96
CA ASP A 309 -3.24 10.61 -19.08
C ASP A 309 -4.48 9.70 -19.10
N PHE A 310 -5.24 9.71 -20.19
CA PHE A 310 -6.46 8.91 -20.33
C PHE A 310 -6.17 7.60 -21.06
N VAL A 311 -6.66 6.48 -20.53
CA VAL A 311 -6.47 5.16 -21.14
C VAL A 311 -7.80 4.42 -21.29
N LEU A 312 -7.97 3.79 -22.45
CA LEU A 312 -9.08 2.90 -22.77
C LEU A 312 -8.51 1.53 -23.16
N ARG A 313 -8.71 0.50 -22.32
CA ARG A 313 -8.26 -0.88 -22.55
C ARG A 313 -9.45 -1.79 -22.82
N TYR A 314 -9.39 -2.62 -23.85
CA TYR A 314 -10.32 -3.72 -24.11
C TYR A 314 -9.59 -5.05 -23.97
N ARG A 315 -10.21 -6.01 -23.29
CA ARG A 315 -9.68 -7.35 -23.06
C ARG A 315 -10.72 -8.42 -23.38
N TYR A 316 -10.31 -9.41 -24.14
CA TYR A 316 -11.02 -10.66 -24.37
C TYR A 316 -10.20 -11.80 -23.76
N GLU A 317 -10.84 -12.66 -22.97
CA GLU A 317 -10.10 -13.56 -22.07
C GLU A 317 -10.78 -14.92 -21.97
N THR A 318 -10.02 -15.98 -22.23
CA THR A 318 -10.48 -17.37 -22.23
C THR A 318 -9.54 -18.25 -21.43
N ASP A 319 -9.90 -19.52 -21.24
CA ASP A 319 -9.12 -20.49 -20.49
C ASP A 319 -7.83 -20.94 -21.22
N ASP A 320 -7.76 -20.74 -22.54
CA ASP A 320 -6.64 -21.15 -23.41
C ASP A 320 -5.85 -19.98 -24.02
N TYR A 321 -6.45 -18.78 -24.07
CA TYR A 321 -5.82 -17.59 -24.65
C TYR A 321 -6.48 -16.29 -24.16
N HIS A 322 -5.73 -15.20 -24.16
CA HIS A 322 -6.26 -13.85 -24.04
C HIS A 322 -5.77 -12.93 -25.16
N PHE A 323 -6.57 -11.91 -25.45
CA PHE A 323 -6.22 -10.80 -26.32
C PHE A 323 -6.55 -9.49 -25.60
N ASN A 324 -5.63 -8.54 -25.65
CA ASN A 324 -5.73 -7.25 -24.99
C ASN A 324 -5.29 -6.16 -25.95
N THR A 325 -5.92 -4.99 -25.88
CA THR A 325 -5.49 -3.80 -26.62
C THR A 325 -5.89 -2.56 -25.85
N ALA A 326 -5.08 -1.51 -25.90
CA ALA A 326 -5.41 -0.25 -25.27
C ALA A 326 -5.03 0.94 -26.15
N GLY A 327 -5.75 2.04 -25.97
CA GLY A 327 -5.41 3.37 -26.49
C GLY A 327 -5.09 4.31 -25.33
N LEU A 328 -3.97 5.01 -25.42
CA LEU A 328 -3.51 6.07 -24.51
C LEU A 328 -3.69 7.42 -25.21
N PHE A 329 -4.21 8.42 -24.49
CA PHE A 329 -4.45 9.79 -24.98
C PHE A 329 -4.00 10.80 -23.93
N ARG A 330 -3.18 11.79 -24.32
CA ARG A 330 -2.48 12.64 -23.35
C ARG A 330 -2.04 14.01 -23.87
N SER A 331 -1.67 14.90 -22.97
CA SER A 331 -0.92 16.12 -23.27
C SER A 331 0.54 15.98 -22.82
N VAL A 332 1.45 15.97 -23.78
CA VAL A 332 2.89 16.07 -23.56
C VAL A 332 3.27 17.54 -23.70
N GLY A 333 3.79 18.13 -22.63
CA GLY A 333 4.17 19.53 -22.63
C GLY A 333 5.25 19.86 -21.62
N GLY A 334 5.76 21.08 -21.72
CA GLY A 334 6.84 21.58 -20.88
C GLY A 334 6.75 23.09 -20.70
N VAL A 335 7.35 23.58 -19.62
CA VAL A 335 7.46 25.01 -19.31
C VAL A 335 8.93 25.39 -19.07
N THR A 336 9.39 26.47 -19.69
CA THR A 336 10.75 26.99 -19.51
C THR A 336 10.88 27.75 -18.19
N SER A 337 12.11 27.97 -17.73
CA SER A 337 12.39 28.86 -16.59
C SER A 337 11.93 30.33 -16.77
N LEU A 338 11.53 30.74 -17.98
CA LEU A 338 10.92 32.04 -18.26
C LEU A 338 9.38 32.00 -18.26
N GLY A 339 8.76 30.88 -17.91
CA GLY A 339 7.31 30.70 -17.90
C GLY A 339 6.67 30.50 -19.28
N GLN A 340 7.46 30.24 -20.33
CA GLN A 340 6.94 29.89 -21.65
C GLN A 340 6.55 28.42 -21.66
N SER A 341 5.27 28.11 -21.90
CA SER A 341 4.74 26.74 -21.92
C SER A 341 4.20 26.36 -23.29
N ASP A 342 4.46 25.13 -23.73
CA ASP A 342 3.84 24.54 -24.93
C ASP A 342 3.41 23.09 -24.68
N HIS A 343 2.38 22.64 -25.41
CA HIS A 343 1.67 21.38 -25.19
C HIS A 343 1.21 20.75 -26.51
N VAL A 344 1.61 19.50 -26.75
CA VAL A 344 1.21 18.70 -27.91
C VAL A 344 0.33 17.54 -27.46
N PHE A 345 -0.70 17.22 -28.25
CA PHE A 345 -1.51 16.02 -28.04
C PHE A 345 -0.71 14.78 -28.46
N GLY A 346 -0.49 13.87 -27.50
CA GLY A 346 0.13 12.58 -27.72
C GLY A 346 -0.90 11.46 -27.64
N TYR A 347 -0.71 10.41 -28.44
CA TYR A 347 -1.49 9.19 -28.34
C TYR A 347 -0.60 7.96 -28.54
N GLY A 348 -1.07 6.80 -28.08
CA GLY A 348 -0.42 5.50 -28.29
C GLY A 348 -1.46 4.40 -28.40
N ILE A 349 -1.12 3.32 -29.09
CA ILE A 349 -1.93 2.10 -29.17
C ILE A 349 -1.01 0.93 -28.83
N MET A 350 -1.49 0.02 -27.98
CA MET A 350 -0.86 -1.28 -27.76
C MET A 350 -1.79 -2.40 -28.23
N ALA A 351 -1.21 -3.53 -28.61
CA ALA A 351 -1.90 -4.81 -28.61
C ALA A 351 -1.04 -5.81 -27.84
N SER A 352 -1.66 -6.79 -27.20
CA SER A 352 -0.96 -7.87 -26.53
C SER A 352 -1.82 -9.13 -26.51
N GLY A 353 -1.19 -10.28 -26.37
CA GLY A 353 -1.90 -11.55 -26.30
C GLY A 353 -1.03 -12.72 -25.92
N LEU A 354 -1.69 -13.77 -25.47
CA LEU A 354 -1.10 -14.97 -24.91
C LEU A 354 -1.90 -16.16 -25.44
N VAL A 355 -1.22 -17.19 -25.94
CA VAL A 355 -1.86 -18.45 -26.36
C VAL A 355 -1.15 -19.62 -25.68
N ARG A 356 -1.91 -20.45 -24.97
CA ARG A 356 -1.45 -21.74 -24.42
C ARG A 356 -1.23 -22.73 -25.57
N LEU A 357 -0.07 -23.38 -25.59
CA LEU A 357 0.28 -24.38 -26.59
C LEU A 357 -0.01 -25.78 -26.05
N TRP A 358 0.91 -26.33 -25.24
CA TRP A 358 0.81 -27.67 -24.67
C TRP A 358 1.47 -27.69 -23.28
N GLY A 359 0.81 -28.31 -22.30
CA GLY A 359 1.33 -28.34 -20.92
C GLY A 359 1.48 -26.93 -20.34
N ARG A 360 2.71 -26.56 -19.93
CA ARG A 360 3.04 -25.22 -19.41
C ARG A 360 3.50 -24.24 -20.50
N ASP A 361 3.64 -24.69 -21.74
CA ASP A 361 4.22 -23.89 -22.83
C ASP A 361 3.21 -22.88 -23.37
N ASN A 362 3.66 -21.63 -23.54
CA ASN A 362 2.83 -20.50 -23.95
C ASN A 362 3.59 -19.62 -24.96
N THR A 363 2.88 -19.03 -25.92
CA THR A 363 3.41 -17.95 -26.77
C THR A 363 2.88 -16.60 -26.30
N HIS A 364 3.75 -15.60 -26.26
CA HIS A 364 3.47 -14.22 -25.84
C HIS A 364 3.65 -13.28 -27.04
N TYR A 365 2.83 -12.24 -27.14
CA TYR A 365 2.94 -11.19 -28.15
C TYR A 365 2.61 -9.83 -27.56
N SER A 366 3.44 -8.81 -27.83
CA SER A 366 3.27 -7.43 -27.39
C SER A 366 4.08 -6.47 -28.29
N PRO A 367 3.56 -6.11 -29.48
CA PRO A 367 4.16 -5.13 -30.39
C PRO A 367 4.05 -3.66 -29.92
#